data_AF-A0A9J9FXG7-F1
#
_entry.id   AF-A0A9J9FXG7-F1
#
_cell.length_a   1.000
_cell.length_b   1.000
_cell.length_c   1.000
_cell.angle_alpha   90.00
_cell.angle_beta   90.00
_cell.angle_gamma   90.00
#
_symmetry.space_group_name_H-M   'P 1'
#
loop_
_entity.id
_entity.type
_entity.pdbx_description
1 polymer ?
#
loop_
_entity_poly.entity_id
_entity_poly.type
_entity_poly.pdbx_seq_one_letter_code
_entity_poly.pdbx_strand_id
1 'polypeptide(L)' 'MKALYLHPDGEGEIFFEAAAGRLFTSNDAEGLSAYALIGPAGLREVAAKLLELADEMEATE' A
#
# COMPACT_ATOMS: atom_id res chain seq x y z
N MET A 1 -2.64 -13.39 -7.05
CA MET A 1 -2.43 -11.95 -6.86
C MET A 1 -1.00 -11.75 -6.39
N LYS A 2 -0.31 -10.70 -6.84
CA LYS A 2 1.04 -10.37 -6.38
C LYS A 2 0.93 -9.16 -5.46
N ALA A 3 1.56 -9.21 -4.30
CA ALA A 3 1.68 -8.07 -3.40
C ALA A 3 2.27 -6.87 -4.16
N LEU A 4 1.73 -5.67 -3.89
CA LEU A 4 2.34 -4.41 -4.32
C LEU A 4 3.58 -4.12 -3.47
N TYR A 5 3.53 -4.47 -2.19
CA TYR A 5 4.64 -4.38 -1.25
C TYR A 5 4.53 -5.53 -0.24
N LEU A 6 5.69 -6.09 0.13
CA LEU A 6 5.83 -7.08 1.19
C LEU A 6 7.05 -6.70 2.02
N HIS A 7 6.85 -6.46 3.31
CA HIS A 7 7.94 -6.22 4.24
C HIS A 7 8.81 -7.49 4.35
N PRO A 8 10.15 -7.39 4.29
CA PRO A 8 11.04 -8.55 4.33
C PRO A 8 10.84 -9.46 5.55
N ASP A 9 10.50 -8.87 6.69
CA ASP A 9 10.26 -9.57 7.96
C ASP A 9 8.80 -9.99 8.16
N GLY A 10 7.90 -9.76 7.19
CA GLY A 10 6.47 -10.10 7.31
C GLY A 10 5.62 -9.08 8.09
N GLU A 11 6.22 -8.00 8.57
CA GLU A 11 5.59 -6.90 9.35
C GLU A 11 4.72 -5.95 8.50
N GLY A 12 4.16 -6.43 7.38
CA GLY A 12 3.31 -5.61 6.53
C GLY A 12 3.24 -6.08 5.08
N GLU A 13 2.04 -6.14 4.54
CA GLU A 13 1.77 -6.38 3.13
C GLU A 13 0.75 -5.35 2.60
N ILE A 14 0.96 -4.89 1.36
CA ILE A 14 -0.01 -4.11 0.61
C ILE A 14 -0.34 -4.87 -0.68
N PHE A 15 -1.63 -5.05 -0.97
CA PHE A 15 -2.08 -5.67 -2.22
C PHE A 15 -3.39 -5.06 -2.72
N PHE A 16 -3.64 -5.20 -4.02
CA PHE A 16 -4.86 -4.69 -4.65
C PHE A 16 -5.75 -5.84 -5.14
N GLU A 17 -7.01 -5.82 -4.70
CA GLU A 17 -8.04 -6.76 -5.10
C GLU A 17 -8.91 -6.15 -6.21
N ALA A 18 -8.61 -6.50 -7.46
CA ALA A 18 -9.20 -5.84 -8.63
C ALA A 18 -10.70 -6.11 -8.82
N ALA A 19 -11.21 -7.25 -8.35
CA ALA A 19 -12.62 -7.60 -8.53
C ALA A 19 -13.54 -6.73 -7.65
N ALA A 20 -13.15 -6.43 -6.42
CA ALA A 20 -13.89 -5.55 -5.52
C ALA A 20 -13.41 -4.08 -5.52
N GLY A 21 -12.30 -3.76 -6.20
CA GLY A 21 -11.73 -2.41 -6.21
C GLY A 21 -11.24 -1.98 -4.81
N ARG A 22 -10.43 -2.84 -4.17
CA ARG A 22 -9.97 -2.63 -2.79
C ARG A 22 -8.45 -2.63 -2.72
N LEU A 23 -7.89 -1.64 -2.03
CA LEU A 23 -6.49 -1.65 -1.61
C LEU A 23 -6.43 -2.12 -0.16
N PHE A 24 -5.76 -3.23 0.08
CA PHE A 24 -5.59 -3.83 1.39
C PHE A 24 -4.24 -3.49 1.99
N THR A 25 -4.23 -3.37 3.31
CA THR A 25 -3.05 -3.44 4.16
C THR A 25 -3.27 -4.50 5.23
N SER A 26 -2.28 -5.33 5.47
CA SER A 26 -2.30 -6.34 6.52
C SER A 26 -0.95 -6.45 7.22
N ASN A 27 -0.99 -6.67 8.52
CA ASN A 27 0.15 -7.06 9.33
C ASN A 27 -0.23 -8.33 10.11
N ASP A 28 0.31 -9.47 9.69
CA ASP A 28 0.04 -10.75 10.32
C ASP A 28 0.61 -10.83 11.74
N ALA A 29 1.73 -10.17 12.01
CA ALA A 29 2.36 -10.14 13.34
C ALA A 29 1.47 -9.46 14.38
N GLU A 30 0.72 -8.43 13.97
CA GLU A 30 -0.22 -7.70 14.83
C GLU A 30 -1.67 -8.20 14.70
N GLY A 31 -1.94 -9.12 13.77
CA GLY A 31 -3.29 -9.60 13.46
C GLY A 31 -4.22 -8.50 12.92
N LEU A 32 -3.66 -7.46 12.30
CA LEU A 32 -4.40 -6.31 11.80
C LEU A 32 -4.57 -6.40 10.29
N SER A 33 -5.78 -6.13 9.82
CA SER A 33 -6.05 -5.96 8.38
C SER A 33 -7.11 -4.88 8.16
N ALA A 34 -6.91 -4.08 7.11
CA ALA A 34 -7.82 -3.02 6.71
C ALA A 34 -7.82 -2.86 5.20
N TYR A 35 -8.85 -2.20 4.67
CA TYR A 35 -8.91 -1.84 3.26
C TYR A 35 -9.58 -0.49 3.02
N ALA A 36 -9.24 0.11 1.89
CA ALA A 36 -9.96 1.24 1.31
C ALA A 36 -10.59 0.82 -0.02
N LEU A 37 -11.83 1.28 -0.27
CA LEU A 37 -12.41 1.23 -1.61
C LEU A 37 -11.69 2.25 -2.48
N ILE A 38 -11.15 1.82 -3.62
CA ILE A 38 -10.36 2.67 -4.48
C ILE A 38 -10.52 2.29 -5.95
N GLY A 39 -10.72 3.31 -6.78
CA GLY A 39 -10.77 3.17 -8.23
C GLY A 39 -9.43 3.52 -8.90
N PRO A 40 -9.34 3.38 -10.23
CA PRO A 40 -8.11 3.68 -10.97
C PRO A 40 -7.61 5.12 -10.82
N ALA A 41 -8.50 6.11 -10.63
CA ALA A 41 -8.09 7.50 -10.41
C ALA A 41 -7.42 7.65 -9.03
N GLY A 42 -8.05 7.12 -7.98
CA GLY A 42 -7.50 7.15 -6.62
C GLY A 42 -6.17 6.39 -6.53
N LEU A 43 -6.01 5.25 -7.22
CA LEU A 43 -4.74 4.52 -7.26
C LEU A 43 -3.59 5.38 -7.82
N ARG A 44 -3.86 6.13 -8.90
CA ARG A 44 -2.86 7.04 -9.49
C ARG A 44 -2.51 8.19 -8.56
N GLU A 45 -3.51 8.73 -7.87
CA GLU A 45 -3.29 9.79 -6.87
C GLU A 45 -2.44 9.30 -5.69
N VAL A 46 -2.76 8.14 -5.13
CA VAL A 46 -1.98 7.51 -4.06
C VAL A 46 -0.54 7.25 -4.52
N ALA A 47 -0.35 6.72 -5.74
CA ALA A 47 0.99 6.47 -6.26
C ALA A 47 1.83 7.76 -6.40
N ALA A 48 1.23 8.86 -6.87
CA ALA A 48 1.92 10.14 -6.97
C ALA A 48 2.34 10.69 -5.59
N LYS A 49 1.43 10.63 -4.60
CA LYS A 49 1.71 11.06 -3.22
C LYS A 49 2.78 10.21 -2.53
N LEU A 50 2.79 8.91 -2.80
CA LEU A 50 3.83 8.01 -2.27
C LEU A 50 5.21 8.32 -2.85
N LEU A 51 5.28 8.69 -4.14
CA LEU A 51 6.52 9.12 -4.75
C LEU A 51 7.03 10.42 -4.12
N GLU A 52 6.16 11.44 -4.00
CA GLU A 52 6.51 12.70 -3.33
C GLU A 52 7.02 12.46 -1.89
N LEU A 53 6.35 11.58 -1.14
CA LEU A 53 6.76 11.24 0.22
C LEU A 53 8.13 10.54 0.26
N ALA A 54 8.43 9.66 -0.69
CA ALA A 54 9.73 8.99 -0.77
C ALA A 54 10.85 10.01 -1.03
N ASP A 55 10.63 10.93 -1.98
CA ASP A 55 11.57 12.01 -2.29
C ASP A 55 11.81 12.93 -1.06
N GLU A 56 10.77 13.22 -0.28
CA GLU A 56 10.88 13.99 0.97
C GLU A 56 11.69 13.25 2.05
N MET A 57 11.50 11.94 2.21
CA MET A 57 12.24 11.13 3.18
C MET A 57 13.73 11.13 2.89
N GLU A 58 14.12 10.91 1.63
CA GLU A 58 15.53 10.92 1.20
C GLU A 58 16.18 12.30 1.38
N ALA A 59 15.41 13.39 1.22
CA ALA A 59 15.93 14.75 1.42
C ALA A 59 16.19 15.11 2.90
N THR A 60 15.66 14.33 3.84
CA THR A 60 15.82 14.54 5.28
C THR A 60 16.88 13.65 5.95
N GLU A 61 17.48 12.71 5.20
CA GLU A 61 18.62 11.89 5.62
C GLU A 61 19.97 12.55 5.27
#